data_AF-A0A4Z1DY76-F1
#
_entry.id   AF-A0A4Z1DY76-F1
#
_cell.length_a   1.000
_cell.length_b   1.000
_cell.length_c   1.000
_cell.angle_alpha   90.00
_cell.angle_beta   90.00
_cell.angle_gamma   90.00
#
_symmetry.space_group_name_H-M   'P 1'
#
loop_
_entity.id
_entity.type
_entity.pdbx_description
1 polymer ?
#
loop_
_entity_poly.entity_id
_entity_poly.type
_entity_poly.pdbx_seq_one_letter_code
_entity_poly.pdbx_strand_id
1 'polypeptide(L)'
;MSDLIDTTEMYLKTIYELLEEGITPLRARIAERLGHSGPTVSQTVARMERDGLVVVTDDRHLELTPLGYERAMHVMRKHRLAERLLVDVIGLDWAHVHEEACRWEHVMSEQVEARLLTLLDHPTHDPYGNPIPGLDELGDITAEPFLSGVGSIVQAVTSGRSEVEIKRIGEPLQVDVELLRRFEEASVRPGTTVAVTREGSTLTLRAAGSDVVLDLPTELAKHVFVAA
;
A
#
# COMPACT_ATOMS: atom_id res chain seq x y z
N MET A 1 -23.55 -8.24 3.00
CA MET A 1 -22.85 -8.22 4.29
C MET A 1 -21.62 -7.37 4.08
N SER A 2 -21.27 -6.47 4.99
CA SER A 2 -20.09 -5.62 4.80
C SER A 2 -18.85 -6.51 4.84
N ASP A 3 -18.15 -6.65 3.71
CA ASP A 3 -16.86 -7.37 3.65
C ASP A 3 -15.74 -6.62 4.38
N LEU A 4 -16.00 -5.36 4.78
CA LEU A 4 -15.11 -4.60 5.67
C LEU A 4 -15.42 -4.95 7.12
N ILE A 5 -14.41 -5.48 7.82
CA ILE A 5 -14.50 -5.83 9.25
C ILE A 5 -14.64 -4.55 10.09
N ASP A 6 -13.85 -3.50 9.79
CA ASP A 6 -14.04 -2.17 10.39
C ASP A 6 -14.00 -1.07 9.31
N THR A 7 -15.15 -0.45 9.07
CA THR A 7 -15.27 0.63 8.07
C THR A 7 -14.47 1.88 8.42
N THR A 8 -14.35 2.22 9.71
CA THR A 8 -13.64 3.44 10.13
C THR A 8 -12.15 3.27 9.92
N GLU A 9 -11.61 2.11 10.31
CA GLU A 9 -10.20 1.77 10.10
C GLU A 9 -9.86 1.71 8.62
N MET A 10 -10.71 1.10 7.78
CA MET A 10 -10.50 1.09 6.33
C MET A 10 -10.47 2.49 5.71
N TYR A 11 -11.30 3.42 6.19
CA TYR A 11 -11.26 4.81 5.72
C TYR A 11 -9.98 5.52 6.17
N LEU A 12 -9.55 5.30 7.41
CA LEU A 12 -8.30 5.85 7.93
C LEU A 12 -7.09 5.32 7.16
N LYS A 13 -7.02 4.00 6.95
CA LYS A 13 -6.00 3.34 6.13
C LYS A 13 -5.98 3.90 4.71
N THR A 14 -7.14 4.01 4.06
CA THR A 14 -7.23 4.59 2.70
C THR A 14 -6.67 6.03 2.64
N ILE A 15 -6.94 6.86 3.65
CA ILE A 15 -6.37 8.22 3.72
C ILE A 15 -4.85 8.14 3.91
N TYR A 16 -4.36 7.25 4.76
CA TYR A 16 -2.93 7.03 5.00
C TYR A 16 -2.19 6.61 3.73
N GLU A 17 -2.73 5.65 2.97
CA GLU A 17 -2.17 5.22 1.68
C GLU A 17 -2.08 6.36 0.66
N LEU A 18 -3.11 7.21 0.61
CA LEU A 18 -3.11 8.38 -0.28
C LEU A 18 -1.97 9.33 0.12
N LEU A 19 -1.77 9.56 1.42
CA LEU A 19 -0.67 10.38 1.93
C LEU A 19 0.70 9.77 1.62
N GLU A 20 0.87 8.45 1.79
CA GLU A 20 2.09 7.73 1.46
C GLU A 20 2.50 7.94 0.00
N GLU A 21 1.54 7.91 -0.93
CA GLU A 21 1.79 8.12 -2.36
C GLU A 21 1.89 9.60 -2.77
N GLY A 22 1.81 10.54 -1.81
CA GLY A 22 1.80 11.98 -2.10
C GLY A 22 0.53 12.47 -2.81
N ILE A 23 -0.56 11.71 -2.69
CA ILE A 23 -1.85 11.95 -3.32
C ILE A 23 -2.77 12.66 -2.32
N THR A 24 -3.31 13.83 -2.68
CA THR A 24 -4.24 14.58 -1.82
C THR A 24 -5.47 13.75 -1.40
N PRO A 25 -5.74 13.54 -0.11
CA PRO A 25 -6.90 12.75 0.28
C PRO A 25 -8.22 13.46 -0.04
N LEU A 26 -9.09 12.77 -0.80
CA LEU A 26 -10.39 13.27 -1.23
C LEU A 26 -11.47 12.19 -1.03
N ARG A 27 -12.69 12.60 -0.69
CA ARG A 27 -13.84 11.70 -0.59
C ARG A 27 -14.07 10.89 -1.87
N ALA A 28 -13.85 11.48 -3.05
CA ALA A 28 -13.99 10.78 -4.31
C ALA A 28 -13.00 9.62 -4.46
N ARG A 29 -11.77 9.78 -3.95
CA ARG A 29 -10.72 8.73 -3.98
C ARG A 29 -11.05 7.59 -3.02
N ILE A 30 -11.62 7.90 -1.85
CA ILE A 30 -12.13 6.88 -0.92
C ILE A 30 -13.29 6.11 -1.56
N ALA A 31 -14.22 6.81 -2.21
CA ALA A 31 -15.35 6.18 -2.91
C ALA A 31 -14.88 5.20 -3.99
N GLU A 32 -13.88 5.60 -4.77
CA GLU A 32 -13.26 4.77 -5.80
C GLU A 32 -12.54 3.55 -5.20
N ARG A 33 -11.63 3.75 -4.24
CA ARG A 33 -10.83 2.66 -3.64
C ARG A 33 -11.67 1.65 -2.87
N LEU A 34 -12.69 2.09 -2.13
CA LEU A 34 -13.53 1.21 -1.30
C LEU A 34 -14.82 0.75 -2.00
N GLY A 35 -15.07 1.17 -3.25
CA GLY A 35 -16.31 0.84 -3.96
C GLY A 35 -17.58 1.39 -3.29
N HIS A 36 -17.45 2.42 -2.45
CA HIS A 36 -18.55 3.01 -1.71
C HIS A 36 -19.20 4.17 -2.48
N SER A 37 -20.52 4.36 -2.32
CA SER A 37 -21.20 5.50 -2.94
C SER A 37 -20.73 6.83 -2.34
N GLY A 38 -20.71 7.90 -3.15
CA GLY A 38 -20.37 9.25 -2.68
C GLY A 38 -21.17 9.73 -1.45
N PRO A 39 -22.50 9.49 -1.39
CA PRO A 39 -23.30 9.75 -0.19
C PRO A 39 -22.83 8.94 1.04
N THR A 40 -22.55 7.64 0.88
CA THR A 40 -22.05 6.77 1.96
C THR A 40 -20.72 7.28 2.51
N VAL A 41 -19.78 7.65 1.63
CA VAL A 41 -18.49 8.22 2.01
C VAL A 41 -18.70 9.54 2.76
N SER A 42 -19.55 10.43 2.26
CA SER A 42 -19.80 11.73 2.91
C SER A 42 -20.39 11.58 4.30
N GLN A 43 -21.35 10.66 4.49
CA GLN A 43 -21.93 10.40 5.80
C GLN A 43 -20.91 9.80 6.78
N THR A 44 -20.06 8.89 6.29
CA THR A 44 -19.02 8.24 7.10
C THR A 44 -17.94 9.24 7.52
N VAL A 45 -17.46 10.07 6.59
CA VAL A 45 -16.49 11.14 6.89
C VAL A 45 -17.07 12.14 7.90
N ALA A 46 -18.34 12.54 7.76
CA ALA A 46 -18.97 13.43 8.74
C ALA A 46 -19.10 12.80 10.14
N ARG A 47 -19.16 11.46 10.25
CA ARG A 47 -19.08 10.76 11.53
C ARG A 47 -17.65 10.79 12.06
N MET A 48 -16.66 10.43 11.23
CA MET A 48 -15.24 10.44 11.62
C MET A 48 -14.76 11.83 12.06
N GLU A 49 -15.26 12.89 11.44
CA GLU A 49 -14.96 14.28 11.82
C GLU A 49 -15.55 14.63 13.19
N ARG A 50 -16.81 14.25 13.45
CA ARG A 50 -17.41 14.39 14.79
C ARG A 50 -16.67 13.60 15.86
N ASP A 51 -16.11 12.45 15.49
CA ASP A 51 -15.33 11.59 16.38
C ASP A 51 -13.87 12.06 16.52
N GLY A 52 -13.50 13.17 15.87
CA GLY A 52 -12.18 13.80 15.98
C GLY A 52 -11.05 13.05 15.27
N LEU A 53 -11.38 12.22 14.28
CA LEU A 53 -10.40 11.41 13.53
C LEU A 53 -9.90 12.11 12.26
N VAL A 54 -10.75 12.93 11.64
CA VAL A 54 -10.43 13.65 10.40
C VAL A 54 -10.96 15.06 10.46
N VAL A 55 -10.43 15.94 9.61
CA VAL A 55 -10.97 17.27 9.33
C VAL A 55 -11.22 17.39 7.83
N VAL A 56 -12.37 17.94 7.45
CA VAL A 56 -12.63 18.34 6.06
C VAL A 56 -12.25 19.81 5.90
N THR A 57 -11.22 20.10 5.12
CA THR A 57 -10.78 21.48 4.88
C THR A 57 -11.79 22.26 4.01
N ASP A 58 -11.66 23.58 3.97
CA ASP A 58 -12.48 24.45 3.11
C ASP A 58 -12.37 24.05 1.63
N ASP A 59 -11.17 23.65 1.20
CA ASP A 59 -10.87 23.14 -0.14
C ASP A 59 -11.30 21.67 -0.34
N ARG A 60 -12.04 21.10 0.62
CA ARG A 60 -12.61 19.75 0.63
C ARG A 60 -11.59 18.60 0.69
N HIS A 61 -10.35 18.91 1.05
CA HIS A 61 -9.34 17.87 1.35
C HIS A 61 -9.65 17.23 2.70
N LEU A 62 -9.23 15.97 2.86
CA LEU A 62 -9.31 15.27 4.14
C LEU A 62 -7.93 15.30 4.79
N GLU A 63 -7.88 15.76 6.03
CA GLU A 63 -6.68 15.70 6.86
C GLU A 63 -6.94 14.77 8.03
N LEU A 64 -5.97 13.90 8.34
CA LEU A 64 -6.00 13.12 9.57
C LEU A 64 -5.69 14.05 10.75
N THR A 65 -6.48 13.98 11.81
CA THR A 65 -6.06 14.57 13.09
C THR A 65 -4.89 13.78 13.66
N PRO A 66 -4.19 14.26 14.70
CA PRO A 66 -3.17 13.44 15.38
C PRO A 66 -3.69 12.06 15.81
N LEU A 67 -4.92 12.00 16.35
CA LEU A 67 -5.57 10.75 16.74
C LEU A 67 -5.91 9.87 15.52
N GLY A 68 -6.40 10.46 14.43
CA GLY A 68 -6.69 9.72 13.20
C GLY A 68 -5.44 9.18 12.54
N TYR A 69 -4.34 9.94 12.57
CA TYR A 69 -3.05 9.54 12.02
C TYR A 69 -2.47 8.36 12.80
N GLU A 70 -2.44 8.44 14.13
CA GLU A 70 -2.00 7.36 15.01
C GLU A 70 -2.77 6.06 14.72
N ARG A 71 -4.11 6.13 14.68
CA ARG A 71 -4.95 4.97 14.38
C ARG A 71 -4.71 4.40 12.97
N ALA A 72 -4.61 5.26 11.96
CA ALA A 72 -4.35 4.83 10.59
C ALA A 72 -2.99 4.13 10.47
N MET A 73 -1.97 4.68 11.13
CA MET A 73 -0.63 4.12 11.21
C MET A 73 -0.65 2.74 11.90
N HIS A 74 -1.37 2.58 13.01
CA HIS A 74 -1.50 1.30 13.70
C HIS A 74 -2.14 0.23 12.81
N VAL A 75 -3.20 0.57 12.09
CA VAL A 75 -3.85 -0.35 11.14
C VAL A 75 -2.87 -0.76 10.05
N MET A 76 -2.14 0.19 9.46
CA MET A 76 -1.13 -0.10 8.44
C MET A 76 0.05 -0.94 8.96
N ARG A 77 0.50 -0.70 10.20
CA ARG A 77 1.53 -1.51 10.86
C ARG A 77 1.07 -2.97 11.03
N LYS A 78 -0.14 -3.18 11.54
CA LYS A 78 -0.75 -4.52 11.67
C LYS A 78 -0.88 -5.20 10.32
N HIS A 79 -1.33 -4.47 9.30
CA HIS A 79 -1.47 -4.97 7.94
C HIS A 79 -0.14 -5.52 7.43
N ARG A 80 0.89 -4.68 7.37
CA ARG A 80 2.20 -5.04 6.82
C ARG A 80 2.93 -6.12 7.62
N LEU A 81 2.75 -6.16 8.95
CA LEU A 81 3.24 -7.27 9.79
C LEU A 81 2.49 -8.58 9.53
N ALA A 82 1.17 -8.52 9.33
CA ALA A 82 0.38 -9.69 8.95
C ALA A 82 0.86 -10.25 7.60
N GLU A 83 1.12 -9.39 6.61
CA GLU A 83 1.63 -9.81 5.31
C GLU A 83 2.98 -10.53 5.42
N ARG A 84 3.92 -10.00 6.22
CA ARG A 84 5.20 -10.67 6.49
C ARG A 84 5.01 -12.04 7.12
N LEU A 85 4.16 -12.15 8.14
CA LEU A 85 3.84 -13.43 8.76
C LEU A 85 3.24 -14.43 7.75
N LEU A 86 2.29 -13.98 6.93
CA LEU A 86 1.59 -14.80 5.95
C LEU A 86 2.54 -15.35 4.88
N VAL A 87 3.49 -14.54 4.42
CA VAL A 87 4.50 -14.98 3.45
C VAL A 87 5.59 -15.83 4.09
N ASP A 88 6.25 -15.32 5.13
CA ASP A 88 7.53 -15.88 5.60
C ASP A 88 7.34 -17.15 6.44
N VAL A 89 6.24 -17.23 7.18
CA VAL A 89 6.02 -18.31 8.18
C VAL A 89 4.89 -19.23 7.75
N ILE A 90 3.76 -18.68 7.34
CA ILE A 90 2.60 -19.48 6.93
C ILE A 90 2.80 -20.05 5.53
N GLY A 91 3.48 -19.32 4.64
CA GLY A 91 3.71 -19.73 3.25
C GLY A 91 2.47 -19.58 2.37
N LEU A 92 1.64 -18.57 2.63
CA LEU A 92 0.53 -18.20 1.75
C LEU A 92 1.07 -17.69 0.41
N ASP A 93 0.34 -17.98 -0.67
CA ASP A 93 0.64 -17.46 -2.00
C ASP A 93 0.71 -15.92 -1.98
N TRP A 94 1.81 -15.37 -2.51
CA TRP A 94 2.11 -13.93 -2.48
C TRP A 94 1.00 -13.09 -3.12
N ALA A 95 0.28 -13.62 -4.10
CA ALA A 95 -0.85 -12.93 -4.72
C ALA A 95 -2.11 -12.83 -3.82
N HIS A 96 -2.21 -13.65 -2.76
CA HIS A 96 -3.36 -13.69 -1.84
C HIS A 96 -3.09 -13.01 -0.49
N VAL A 97 -1.84 -12.68 -0.22
CA VAL A 97 -1.40 -12.20 1.10
C VAL A 97 -2.11 -10.91 1.51
N HIS A 98 -2.18 -9.93 0.62
CA HIS A 98 -2.85 -8.66 0.90
C HIS A 98 -4.32 -8.82 1.31
N GLU A 99 -5.06 -9.69 0.61
CA GLU A 99 -6.49 -9.90 0.89
C GLU A 99 -6.72 -10.47 2.30
N GLU A 100 -5.87 -11.40 2.74
CA GLU A 100 -5.94 -11.96 4.09
C GLU A 100 -5.46 -10.96 5.15
N ALA A 101 -4.36 -10.24 4.89
CA ALA A 101 -3.84 -9.22 5.79
C ALA A 101 -4.83 -8.07 6.03
N CYS A 102 -5.59 -7.69 5.00
CA CYS A 102 -6.66 -6.68 5.08
C CYS A 102 -7.78 -7.10 6.05
N ARG A 103 -7.95 -8.40 6.32
CA ARG A 103 -8.85 -8.88 7.38
C ARG A 103 -8.17 -8.91 8.75
N TRP A 104 -6.90 -9.32 8.79
CA TRP A 104 -6.17 -9.53 10.04
C TRP A 104 -5.80 -8.21 10.73
N GLU A 105 -5.62 -7.14 9.98
CA GLU A 105 -5.26 -5.82 10.51
C GLU A 105 -6.26 -5.31 11.57
N HIS A 106 -7.54 -5.68 11.45
CA HIS A 106 -8.61 -5.21 12.34
C HIS A 106 -8.76 -6.02 13.63
N VAL A 107 -8.07 -7.16 13.75
CA VAL A 107 -8.22 -8.08 14.89
C VAL A 107 -6.89 -8.38 15.58
N MET A 108 -5.77 -7.94 15.01
CA MET A 108 -4.45 -8.12 15.59
C MET A 108 -4.24 -7.18 16.79
N SER A 109 -3.96 -7.76 17.96
CA SER A 109 -3.58 -6.98 19.14
C SER A 109 -2.11 -6.52 19.07
N GLU A 110 -1.79 -5.44 19.79
CA GLU A 110 -0.41 -4.94 19.94
C GLU A 110 0.55 -5.99 20.55
N GLN A 111 0.05 -6.85 21.45
CA GLN A 111 0.85 -7.95 22.00
C GLN A 111 1.28 -8.95 20.92
N VAL A 112 0.42 -9.16 19.91
CA VAL A 112 0.76 -10.01 18.76
C VAL A 112 1.77 -9.29 17.88
N GLU A 113 1.56 -8.01 17.56
CA GLU A 113 2.52 -7.21 16.77
C GLU A 113 3.94 -7.26 17.36
N ALA A 114 4.08 -6.98 18.66
CA ALA A 114 5.37 -7.05 19.35
C ALA A 114 6.00 -8.45 19.26
N ARG A 115 5.19 -9.51 19.34
CA ARG A 115 5.68 -10.88 19.18
C ARG A 115 6.09 -11.19 17.74
N LEU A 116 5.37 -10.64 16.75
CA LEU A 116 5.70 -10.80 15.34
C LEU A 116 7.02 -10.14 14.98
N LEU A 117 7.33 -8.96 15.54
CA LEU A 117 8.64 -8.33 15.32
C LEU A 117 9.79 -9.26 15.69
N THR A 118 9.75 -9.87 16.88
CA THR A 118 10.80 -10.82 17.28
C THR A 118 10.77 -12.10 16.45
N LEU A 119 9.58 -12.60 16.08
CA LEU A 119 9.45 -13.83 15.31
C LEU A 119 10.00 -13.69 13.88
N LEU A 120 9.83 -12.52 13.28
CA LEU A 120 10.17 -12.20 11.89
C LEU A 120 11.56 -11.54 11.76
N ASP A 121 12.36 -11.57 12.82
CA ASP A 121 13.70 -10.97 12.87
C ASP A 121 13.71 -9.46 12.53
N HIS A 122 12.82 -8.70 13.17
CA HIS A 122 12.73 -7.24 13.07
C HIS A 122 12.57 -6.73 11.62
N PRO A 123 11.49 -7.14 10.92
CA PRO A 123 11.26 -6.72 9.54
C PRO A 123 10.99 -5.22 9.48
N THR A 124 11.55 -4.55 8.47
CA THR A 124 11.36 -3.10 8.25
C THR A 124 10.43 -2.78 7.09
N HIS A 125 10.13 -3.78 6.26
CA HIS A 125 9.29 -3.65 5.07
C HIS A 125 8.35 -4.86 4.96
N ASP A 126 7.24 -4.67 4.26
CA ASP A 126 6.31 -5.72 3.87
C ASP A 126 6.85 -6.56 2.66
N PRO A 127 6.16 -7.63 2.25
CA PRO A 127 6.54 -8.42 1.07
C PRO A 127 6.46 -7.68 -0.28
N TYR A 128 5.87 -6.50 -0.32
CA TYR A 128 5.69 -5.63 -1.49
C TYR A 128 6.67 -4.44 -1.49
N GLY A 129 7.57 -4.37 -0.51
CA GLY A 129 8.62 -3.37 -0.38
C GLY A 129 8.18 -2.06 0.28
N ASN A 130 7.00 -1.99 0.88
CA ASN A 130 6.54 -0.80 1.60
C ASN A 130 7.03 -0.81 3.06
N PRO A 131 7.47 0.33 3.62
CA PRO A 131 8.01 0.39 4.97
C PRO A 131 6.93 0.08 6.01
N ILE A 132 7.24 -0.68 7.05
CA ILE A 132 6.30 -0.96 8.15
C ILE A 132 6.30 0.26 9.08
N PRO A 133 5.21 1.03 9.21
CA PRO A 133 5.23 2.28 9.97
C PRO A 133 5.10 2.02 11.48
N GLY A 134 5.39 3.03 12.31
CA GLY A 134 5.14 3.01 13.77
C GLY A 134 5.90 1.95 14.55
N LEU A 135 6.99 1.41 14.02
CA LEU A 135 7.82 0.38 14.67
C LEU A 135 8.49 0.90 15.95
N ASP A 136 8.77 2.19 16.03
CA ASP A 136 9.33 2.88 17.20
C ASP A 136 8.41 2.84 18.42
N GLU A 137 7.09 2.84 18.22
CA GLU A 137 6.13 2.63 19.32
C GLU A 137 6.19 1.22 19.91
N LEU A 138 6.70 0.25 19.15
CA LEU A 138 6.94 -1.12 19.60
C LEU A 138 8.37 -1.30 20.15
N GLY A 139 9.15 -0.22 20.29
CA GLY A 139 10.50 -0.22 20.82
C GLY A 139 11.58 -0.59 19.79
N ASP A 140 11.28 -0.44 18.50
CA ASP A 140 12.20 -0.72 17.39
C ASP A 140 12.64 0.58 16.68
N ILE A 141 13.12 0.50 15.45
CA ILE A 141 13.55 1.64 14.66
C ILE A 141 12.38 2.49 14.16
N THR A 142 12.63 3.77 13.92
CA THR A 142 11.71 4.62 13.16
C THR A 142 11.77 4.23 11.68
N ALA A 143 10.61 3.89 11.11
CA ALA A 143 10.49 3.58 9.69
C ALA A 143 10.88 4.79 8.82
N GLU A 144 11.48 4.53 7.67
CA GLU A 144 11.67 5.59 6.69
C GLU A 144 10.32 6.00 6.08
N PRO A 145 10.19 7.26 5.63
CA PRO A 145 9.01 7.66 4.88
C PRO A 145 8.74 6.73 3.69
N PHE A 146 7.46 6.56 3.34
CA PHE A 146 7.11 6.16 1.98
C PHE A 146 7.81 7.14 0.99
N LEU A 147 8.05 6.91 -0.29
CA LEU A 147 8.80 7.88 -1.15
C LEU A 147 10.26 8.21 -0.76
N SER A 148 10.79 7.78 0.39
CA SER A 148 12.22 7.92 0.72
C SER A 148 13.07 7.18 -0.31
N GLY A 149 13.88 7.91 -1.08
CA GLY A 149 14.76 7.33 -2.11
C GLY A 149 14.05 6.65 -3.28
N VAL A 150 12.74 6.84 -3.43
CA VAL A 150 11.95 6.22 -4.51
C VAL A 150 11.04 7.23 -5.20
N GLY A 151 10.79 6.98 -6.48
CA GLY A 151 9.87 7.75 -7.31
C GLY A 151 8.94 6.84 -8.10
N SER A 152 7.82 7.38 -8.57
CA SER A 152 6.90 6.63 -9.41
C SER A 152 7.57 6.25 -10.74
N ILE A 153 7.42 5.00 -11.19
CA ILE A 153 8.03 4.50 -12.42
C ILE A 153 7.60 5.32 -13.65
N VAL A 154 6.40 5.91 -13.63
CA VAL A 154 5.89 6.74 -14.74
C VAL A 154 6.58 8.10 -14.84
N GLN A 155 7.18 8.56 -13.72
CA GLN A 155 8.02 9.76 -13.67
C GLN A 155 9.46 9.43 -14.02
N ALA A 156 9.96 8.27 -13.59
CA ALA A 156 11.32 7.80 -13.90
C ALA A 156 11.49 7.44 -15.39
N VAL A 157 10.46 6.86 -16.02
CA VAL A 157 10.48 6.42 -17.42
C VAL A 157 9.56 7.29 -18.27
N THR A 158 10.10 8.40 -18.76
CA THR A 158 9.35 9.38 -19.55
C THR A 158 9.29 9.03 -21.05
N SER A 159 10.34 8.42 -21.60
CA SER A 159 10.38 7.95 -22.99
C SER A 159 11.47 6.91 -23.20
N GLY A 160 11.31 6.06 -24.23
CA GLY A 160 12.30 5.05 -24.60
C GLY A 160 12.36 3.86 -23.65
N ARG A 161 13.53 3.23 -23.59
CA ARG A 161 13.83 2.07 -22.75
C ARG A 161 14.79 2.47 -21.64
N SER A 162 14.45 2.13 -20.40
CA SER A 162 15.28 2.35 -19.21
C SER A 162 15.38 1.07 -18.38
N GLU A 163 16.47 0.88 -17.66
CA GLU A 163 16.57 -0.15 -16.62
C GLU A 163 16.40 0.50 -15.26
N VAL A 164 15.52 -0.07 -14.44
CA VAL A 164 15.17 0.46 -13.11
C VAL A 164 15.03 -0.69 -12.13
N GLU A 165 15.35 -0.45 -10.86
CA GLU A 165 15.10 -1.41 -9.78
C GLU A 165 13.71 -1.16 -9.18
N ILE A 166 12.86 -2.17 -9.18
CA ILE A 166 11.57 -2.12 -8.47
C ILE A 166 11.86 -2.06 -6.98
N LYS A 167 11.38 -1.02 -6.31
CA LYS A 167 11.53 -0.87 -4.87
C LYS A 167 10.25 -1.18 -4.13
N ARG A 168 9.10 -0.72 -4.63
CA ARG A 168 7.80 -0.87 -3.95
C ARG A 168 6.66 -1.09 -4.92
N ILE A 169 5.68 -1.87 -4.49
CA ILE A 169 4.38 -2.04 -5.15
C ILE A 169 3.33 -1.50 -4.17
N GLY A 170 2.71 -0.37 -4.50
CA GLY A 170 1.76 0.30 -3.61
C GLY A 170 0.46 -0.50 -3.43
N GLU A 171 -0.19 -0.29 -2.28
CA GLU A 171 -1.44 -0.93 -1.87
C GLU A 171 -2.53 -0.98 -2.95
N PRO A 172 -2.73 0.07 -3.80
CA PRO A 172 -3.77 0.03 -4.83
C PRO A 172 -3.61 -1.07 -5.88
N LEU A 173 -2.40 -1.62 -6.05
CA LEU A 173 -2.15 -2.74 -6.97
C LEU A 173 -2.36 -4.10 -6.28
N GLN A 174 -2.26 -4.14 -4.96
CA GLN A 174 -2.27 -5.38 -4.19
C GLN A 174 -3.68 -5.95 -3.98
N VAL A 175 -4.72 -5.14 -4.20
CA VAL A 175 -6.12 -5.58 -4.16
C VAL A 175 -6.51 -6.46 -5.36
N ASP A 176 -5.72 -6.48 -6.43
CA ASP A 176 -5.97 -7.29 -7.63
C ASP A 176 -5.04 -8.52 -7.65
N VAL A 177 -5.59 -9.65 -7.18
CA VAL A 177 -4.90 -10.94 -7.13
C VAL A 177 -4.37 -11.37 -8.51
N GLU A 178 -5.14 -11.12 -9.57
CA GLU A 178 -4.73 -11.53 -10.92
C GLU A 178 -3.58 -10.67 -11.43
N LEU A 179 -3.61 -9.37 -11.12
CA LEU A 179 -2.48 -8.50 -11.39
C LEU A 179 -1.23 -8.95 -10.62
N LEU A 180 -1.34 -9.28 -9.33
CA LEU A 180 -0.21 -9.77 -8.53
C LEU A 180 0.35 -11.09 -9.07
N ARG A 181 -0.48 -12.00 -9.56
CA ARG A 181 0.01 -13.21 -10.27
C ARG A 181 0.82 -12.85 -11.51
N ARG A 182 0.37 -11.88 -12.30
CA ARG A 182 1.14 -11.40 -13.46
C ARG A 182 2.46 -10.76 -13.07
N PHE A 183 2.53 -10.05 -11.93
CA PHE A 183 3.80 -9.58 -11.36
C PHE A 183 4.73 -10.75 -11.05
N GLU A 184 4.23 -11.81 -10.39
CA GLU A 184 5.01 -12.98 -10.04
C GLU A 184 5.48 -13.77 -11.28
N GLU A 185 4.60 -14.05 -12.24
CA GLU A 185 4.94 -14.73 -13.51
C GLU A 185 5.99 -13.95 -14.31
N ALA A 186 5.90 -12.62 -14.30
CA ALA A 186 6.90 -11.75 -14.92
C ALA A 186 8.20 -11.61 -14.10
N SER A 187 8.28 -12.24 -12.92
CA SER A 187 9.38 -12.10 -11.95
C SER A 187 9.63 -10.63 -11.56
N VAL A 188 8.59 -9.80 -11.54
CA VAL A 188 8.64 -8.40 -11.15
C VAL A 188 8.32 -8.32 -9.66
N ARG A 189 9.36 -8.30 -8.82
CA ARG A 189 9.26 -8.18 -7.36
C ARG A 189 10.13 -7.02 -6.85
N PRO A 190 9.86 -6.47 -5.66
CA PRO A 190 10.80 -5.59 -4.97
C PRO A 190 12.22 -6.18 -4.96
N GLY A 191 13.22 -5.34 -5.23
CA GLY A 191 14.63 -5.71 -5.39
C GLY A 191 15.01 -6.20 -6.79
N THR A 192 14.06 -6.35 -7.71
CA THR A 192 14.35 -6.83 -9.07
C THR A 192 14.64 -5.67 -10.02
N THR A 193 15.73 -5.76 -10.79
CA THR A 193 15.98 -4.87 -11.92
C THR A 193 15.17 -5.30 -13.13
N VAL A 194 14.40 -4.36 -13.68
CA VAL A 194 13.55 -4.58 -14.85
C VAL A 194 13.90 -3.59 -15.96
N ALA A 195 13.85 -4.06 -17.21
CA ALA A 195 13.82 -3.19 -18.37
C ALA A 195 12.40 -2.71 -18.60
N VAL A 196 12.22 -1.41 -18.75
CA VAL A 196 10.92 -0.75 -18.91
C VAL A 196 10.92 -0.01 -20.24
N THR A 197 9.91 -0.28 -21.05
CA THR A 197 9.63 0.49 -22.27
C THR A 197 8.28 1.17 -22.12
N ARG A 198 8.19 2.45 -22.49
CA ARG A 198 6.94 3.19 -22.49
C ARG A 198 6.42 3.42 -23.91
N GLU A 199 5.21 2.95 -24.18
CA GLU A 199 4.51 3.14 -25.45
C GLU A 199 3.13 3.75 -25.18
N GLY A 200 2.96 5.03 -25.53
CA GLY A 200 1.72 5.76 -25.25
C GLY A 200 1.37 5.80 -23.76
N SER A 201 0.27 5.15 -23.40
CA SER A 201 -0.26 5.05 -22.03
C SER A 201 0.02 3.71 -21.35
N THR A 202 0.97 2.92 -21.87
CA THR A 202 1.33 1.61 -21.32
C THR A 202 2.83 1.54 -21.07
N LEU A 203 3.21 0.95 -19.95
CA LEU A 203 4.58 0.59 -19.61
C LEU A 203 4.70 -0.93 -19.66
N THR A 204 5.68 -1.42 -20.43
CA THR A 204 6.01 -2.84 -20.53
C THR A 204 7.26 -3.12 -19.71
N LEU A 205 7.12 -3.94 -18.66
CA LEU A 205 8.20 -4.34 -17.76
C LEU A 205 8.69 -5.74 -18.13
N ARG A 206 10.01 -5.92 -18.17
CA ARG A 206 10.66 -7.22 -18.35
C ARG A 206 11.76 -7.40 -17.32
N ALA A 207 11.60 -8.36 -16.41
CA ALA A 207 12.66 -8.74 -15.49
C ALA A 207 13.79 -9.48 -16.21
N ALA A 208 15.02 -9.33 -15.72
CA ALA A 208 16.16 -10.06 -16.25
C ALA A 208 15.96 -11.58 -16.10
N GLY A 209 16.08 -12.31 -17.21
CA GLY A 209 15.90 -13.77 -17.22
C GLY A 209 14.45 -14.26 -17.30
N SER A 210 13.46 -13.35 -17.38
CA SER A 210 12.06 -13.72 -17.63
C SER A 210 11.68 -13.55 -19.11
N ASP A 211 11.02 -14.57 -19.66
CA ASP A 211 10.43 -14.53 -21.00
C ASP A 211 9.07 -13.80 -21.00
N VAL A 212 8.43 -13.71 -19.82
CA VAL A 212 7.14 -13.05 -19.62
C VAL A 212 7.34 -11.55 -19.46
N VAL A 213 6.45 -10.77 -20.06
CA VAL A 213 6.39 -9.31 -19.90
C VAL A 213 5.13 -8.91 -19.14
N LEU A 214 5.25 -7.85 -18.35
CA LEU A 214 4.14 -7.25 -17.64
C LEU A 214 3.80 -5.90 -18.26
N ASP A 215 2.66 -5.85 -18.95
CA ASP A 215 2.08 -4.61 -19.46
C ASP A 215 1.18 -3.97 -18.41
N LEU A 216 1.52 -2.74 -18.01
CA LEU A 216 0.78 -1.92 -17.07
C LEU A 216 0.32 -0.62 -17.73
N PRO A 217 -0.98 -0.31 -17.75
CA PRO A 217 -1.46 1.03 -18.05
C PRO A 217 -0.85 2.04 -17.08
N THR A 218 -0.61 3.29 -17.54
CA THR A 218 -0.03 4.37 -16.72
C THR A 218 -0.78 4.56 -15.39
N GLU A 219 -2.10 4.38 -15.39
CA GLU A 219 -2.94 4.52 -14.18
C GLU A 219 -2.64 3.47 -13.11
N LEU A 220 -2.18 2.27 -13.49
CA LEU A 220 -1.71 1.27 -12.54
C LEU A 220 -0.21 1.45 -12.27
N ALA A 221 0.57 1.67 -13.33
CA ALA A 221 2.01 1.83 -13.23
C ALA A 221 2.42 2.96 -12.28
N LYS A 222 1.61 4.02 -12.11
CA LYS A 222 1.91 5.11 -11.17
C LYS A 222 2.10 4.65 -9.71
N HIS A 223 1.55 3.48 -9.35
CA HIS A 223 1.65 2.85 -8.04
C HIS A 223 2.84 1.86 -7.93
N VAL A 224 3.69 1.77 -8.95
CA VAL A 224 4.97 1.05 -8.89
C VAL A 224 6.09 2.07 -8.66
N PHE A 225 6.88 1.85 -7.63
CA PHE A 225 7.95 2.76 -7.21
C PHE A 225 9.32 2.13 -7.47
N VAL A 226 10.22 2.95 -8.00
CA VAL A 226 11.59 2.57 -8.37
C VAL A 226 12.60 3.48 -7.69
N ALA A 227 13.86 3.06 -7.62
CA ALA A 227 14.93 3.91 -7.08
C ALA A 227 14.98 5.26 -7.85
N ALA A 228 14.99 6.36 -7.10
CA ALA A 228 15.07 7.73 -7.64
C ALA A 228 16.49 8.14 -8.06
#